data_AF-F3CGT7-F1
#
_entry.id   AF-F3CGT7-F1
#
_cell.length_a   1.000
_cell.length_b   1.000
_cell.length_c   1.000
_cell.angle_alpha   90.00
_cell.angle_beta   90.00
_cell.angle_gamma   90.00
#
_symmetry.space_group_name_H-M   'P 1'
#
loop_
_entity.id
_entity.type
_entity.pdbx_description
1 polymer ?
#
loop_
_entity_poly.entity_id
_entity_poly.type
_entity_poly.pdbx_seq_one_letter_code
_entity_poly.pdbx_strand_id
1 'polypeptide(L)' 'PTGQHALVEKSGSPQARVVVTRREGLLGVIYSKRVYNCANHTVNLVGTGSTLEIMQQARAVSGMGPV' A
#
# COMPACT_ATOMS: atom_id res chain seq x y z
N PRO A 1 9.08 -14.08 -4.24
CA PRO A 1 8.16 -15.16 -3.80
C PRO A 1 8.28 -15.56 -2.32
N THR A 2 9.44 -15.39 -1.67
CA THR A 2 9.74 -15.92 -0.32
C THR A 2 9.43 -14.99 0.87
N GLY A 3 8.66 -13.92 0.67
CA GLY A 3 8.33 -13.00 1.77
C GLY A 3 7.01 -13.38 2.47
N GLN A 4 6.93 -13.20 3.79
CA GLN A 4 5.65 -13.24 4.52
C GLN A 4 4.90 -11.94 4.28
N HIS A 5 3.61 -12.04 3.99
CA HIS A 5 2.76 -10.88 3.70
C HIS A 5 1.64 -10.81 4.73
N ALA A 6 1.37 -9.60 5.23
CA ALA A 6 0.28 -9.34 6.15
C ALA A 6 -0.50 -8.10 5.71
N LEU A 7 -1.82 -8.15 5.87
CA LEU A 7 -2.67 -6.97 5.83
C LEU A 7 -2.54 -6.26 7.18
N VAL A 8 -2.11 -5.00 7.16
CA VAL A 8 -1.95 -4.18 8.37
C VAL A 8 -3.21 -3.36 8.61
N GLU A 9 -3.72 -2.71 7.56
CA GLU A 9 -4.89 -1.86 7.66
C GLU A 9 -5.73 -1.96 6.38
N LYS A 10 -7.05 -1.92 6.55
CA LYS A 10 -8.00 -1.73 5.48
C LYS A 10 -9.09 -0.76 5.95
N SER A 11 -9.17 0.41 5.34
CA SER A 11 -10.07 1.49 5.74
C SER A 11 -10.68 2.22 4.53
N GLY A 12 -11.55 3.20 4.76
CA GLY A 12 -12.20 3.98 3.69
C GLY A 12 -13.41 3.32 3.03
N SER A 13 -13.85 3.89 1.90
CA SER A 13 -14.99 3.42 1.08
C SER A 13 -14.49 2.67 -0.17
N PRO A 14 -15.36 1.97 -0.93
CA PRO A 14 -14.95 1.33 -2.19
C PRO A 14 -14.36 2.30 -3.23
N GLN A 15 -14.74 3.58 -3.24
CA GLN A 15 -14.22 4.58 -4.18
C GLN A 15 -12.85 5.13 -3.78
N ALA A 16 -12.46 4.98 -2.51
CA ALA A 16 -11.20 5.43 -1.94
C ALA A 16 -10.74 4.47 -0.83
N ARG A 17 -10.54 3.20 -1.19
CA ARG A 17 -10.20 2.11 -0.29
C ARG A 17 -8.71 2.17 0.02
N VAL A 18 -8.38 2.48 1.26
CA VAL A 18 -6.98 2.48 1.72
C VAL A 18 -6.61 1.08 2.17
N VAL A 19 -5.47 0.58 1.69
CA VAL A 19 -4.91 -0.72 2.08
C VAL A 19 -3.44 -0.52 2.44
N VAL A 20 -3.08 -0.91 3.66
CA VAL A 20 -1.69 -0.98 4.11
C VAL A 20 -1.28 -2.43 4.24
N THR A 21 -0.21 -2.81 3.58
CA THR A 21 0.38 -4.15 3.68
C THR A 21 1.78 -4.10 4.25
N ARG A 22 2.18 -5.18 4.91
CA ARG A 22 3.54 -5.44 5.38
C ARG A 22 4.07 -6.67 4.66
N ARG A 23 5.28 -6.57 4.13
CA ARG A 23 6.04 -7.69 3.56
C ARG A 23 7.34 -7.83 4.33
N GLU A 24 7.59 -9.00 4.88
CA GLU A 24 8.83 -9.36 5.56
C GLU A 24 9.58 -10.42 4.74
N GLY A 25 10.83 -10.15 4.41
CA GLY A 25 11.69 -11.11 3.69
C GLY A 25 13.14 -10.99 4.12
N LEU A 26 14.03 -11.70 3.43
CA LEU A 26 15.46 -11.76 3.78
C LEU A 26 16.14 -10.37 3.87
N LEU A 27 15.69 -9.41 3.04
CA LEU A 27 16.25 -8.06 2.98
C LEU A 27 15.56 -7.07 3.94
N GLY A 28 14.67 -7.55 4.81
CA GLY A 28 13.96 -6.74 5.80
C GLY A 28 12.47 -6.59 5.54
N VAL A 29 11.89 -5.56 6.17
CA VAL A 29 10.45 -5.29 6.19
C VAL A 29 10.13 -4.12 5.27
N ILE A 30 9.04 -4.24 4.52
CA ILE A 30 8.48 -3.18 3.68
C ILE A 30 7.01 -3.02 4.02
N TYR A 31 6.64 -1.80 4.36
CA TYR A 31 5.26 -1.34 4.43
C TYR A 31 4.89 -0.66 3.12
N SER A 32 3.66 -0.85 2.65
CA SER A 32 3.14 -0.25 1.43
C SER A 32 1.71 0.25 1.65
N LYS A 33 1.45 1.50 1.28
CA LYS A 33 0.11 2.10 1.29
C LYS A 33 -0.40 2.25 -0.13
N ARG A 34 -1.55 1.64 -0.40
CA ARG A 34 -2.27 1.79 -1.67
C ARG A 34 -3.65 2.38 -1.45
N VAL A 35 -4.13 3.14 -2.42
CA VAL A 35 -5.51 3.63 -2.49
C VAL A 35 -6.15 3.04 -3.73
N TYR A 36 -7.25 2.31 -3.55
CA TYR A 36 -8.02 1.70 -4.62
C TYR A 36 -9.31 2.48 -4.85
N ASN A 37 -9.65 2.69 -6.11
CA ASN A 37 -11.00 3.01 -6.52
C ASN A 37 -11.60 1.77 -7.18
N CYS A 38 -12.42 1.04 -6.42
CA CYS A 38 -13.03 -0.21 -6.84
C CYS A 38 -14.10 -0.02 -7.93
N ALA A 39 -14.71 1.17 -8.04
CA ALA A 39 -15.69 1.45 -9.09
C ALA A 39 -15.00 1.59 -10.45
N ASN A 40 -13.84 2.26 -10.47
CA ASN A 40 -13.07 2.51 -11.68
C ASN A 40 -11.98 1.46 -11.93
N HIS A 41 -11.87 0.44 -11.06
CA HIS A 41 -10.82 -0.57 -11.11
C HIS A 41 -9.41 0.02 -11.23
N THR A 42 -9.13 1.05 -10.42
CA THR A 42 -7.83 1.72 -10.40
C THR A 42 -7.18 1.69 -9.02
N VAL A 43 -5.85 1.77 -8.99
CA VAL A 43 -5.02 1.77 -7.78
C VAL A 43 -3.93 2.82 -7.89
N ASN A 44 -3.57 3.40 -6.76
CA ASN A 44 -2.39 4.23 -6.61
C ASN A 44 -1.48 3.71 -5.48
N LEU A 45 -0.18 3.60 -5.74
CA LEU A 45 0.84 3.41 -4.70
C LEU A 45 1.18 4.78 -4.08
N VAL A 46 0.60 5.03 -2.90
CA VAL A 46 0.72 6.30 -2.20
C VAL A 46 2.02 6.42 -1.43
N GLY A 47 2.63 5.30 -1.03
CA GLY A 47 3.90 5.33 -0.32
C GLY A 47 4.42 3.95 0.08
N THR A 48 5.72 3.88 0.32
CA THR A 48 6.42 2.70 0.85
C THR A 48 7.42 3.13 1.91
N GLY A 49 7.71 2.27 2.88
CA GLY A 49 8.72 2.54 3.91
C GLY A 49 9.14 1.29 4.65
N SER A 50 10.30 1.32 5.31
CA SER A 50 10.76 0.23 6.19
C SER A 50 10.04 0.22 7.55
N THR A 51 9.41 1.34 7.91
CA THR A 51 8.51 1.48 9.08
C THR A 51 7.19 2.12 8.65
N LEU A 52 6.19 2.10 9.54
CA LEU A 52 4.90 2.76 9.29
C LEU A 52 5.06 4.28 9.17
N GLU A 53 5.90 4.88 10.01
CA GLU A 53 6.16 6.33 10.04
C GLU A 53 6.77 6.80 8.72
N ILE A 54 7.79 6.09 8.22
CA ILE A 54 8.44 6.41 6.93
C ILE A 54 7.42 6.27 5.79
N MET A 55 6.62 5.20 5.80
CA MET A 55 5.58 4.99 4.78
C MET A 55 4.52 6.10 4.81
N GLN A 56 4.15 6.62 5.99
CA GLN A 56 3.17 7.72 6.11
C GLN A 56 3.70 9.06 5.61
N GLN A 57 5.01 9.30 5.73
CA GLN A 57 5.67 10.51 5.22
C GLN A 57 5.98 10.44 3.72
N ALA A 58 5.95 9.24 3.14
CA ALA A 58 6.17 9.04 1.72
C ALA A 58 5.08 9.73 0.88
N ARG A 59 5.47 10.25 -0.28
CA ARG A 59 4.57 10.86 -1.25
C ARG A 59 4.16 9.82 -2.29
N ALA A 60 3.01 10.09 -2.93
CA ALA A 60 2.51 9.24 -3.99
C ALA A 60 3.58 9.05 -5.08
N VAL A 61 3.88 7.78 -5.36
CA VAL A 61 4.92 7.40 -6.32
C VAL A 61 4.40 7.59 -7.76
N SER A 62 3.08 7.48 -7.96
CA SER A 62 2.42 7.65 -9.25
C SER A 62 1.02 8.24 -9.11
N GLY A 63 0.37 8.49 -10.26
CA GLY A 63 -1.08 8.64 -10.32
C GLY A 63 -1.80 7.30 -10.17
N MET A 64 -3.14 7.34 -10.21
CA MET A 64 -3.95 6.12 -10.31
C MET A 64 -3.72 5.45 -11.67
N GLY A 65 -3.47 4.15 -11.65
CA GLY A 65 -3.43 3.28 -12.82
C GLY A 65 -4.40 2.10 -12.67
N PRO A 66 -4.59 1.28 -13.71
CA PRO A 66 -5.38 0.06 -13.61
C PRO A 66 -4.88 -0.86 -12.48
N VAL A 67 -5.80 -1.56 -11.82
CA VAL A 67 -5.48 -2.62 -10.83
C VAL A 67 -4.80 -3.80 -11.50
#